data_AF-A0A9P6YW79-F1
#
_entry.id   AF-A0A9P6YW79-F1
#
_cell.length_a   1.000
_cell.length_b   1.000
_cell.length_c   1.000
_cell.angle_alpha   90.00
_cell.angle_beta   90.00
_cell.angle_gamma   90.00
#
_symmetry.space_group_name_H-M   'P 1'
#
loop_
_entity.id
_entity.type
_entity.pdbx_description
1 polymer ?
#
loop_
_entity_poly.entity_id
_entity_poly.type
_entity_poly.pdbx_seq_one_letter_code
_entity_poly.pdbx_strand_id
1 'polypeptide(L)'
;MASSAQLPAILQKCEEHSYQLGYRWNPAKCTILAPPEDTQSYTLYNTILPKQNSFPYLGIPIRPGGYLHTQELIQGNVNKALKTMDEMAMIGVNPADFDRLLSVRFSTQIVRPQFEYGLAISGSRSSTQVMLHLVNQPSMKNRVHILQAKFILRSLNLPDDTLFSRLLPYLRTSASHSHWYKLTSSPLWRLYCNQDIEHLNRQTFRIICRKYLEDLFNQNCQRARTKLLSACRSQSTIDPILWLPMTSVERSQVVRWRLGWLPGGVPKPCIYHPTDMLIRSHAIRCLHMHQRLQMPSTEPDPLSFLLDKLPTKRKNSALKHPSSTPLAWTVCWPTICQILFELDYLHHGKIPSEIPSLGTKLVNWFGKT
;
A
#
# COMPACT_ATOMS: atom_id res chain seq x y z
N MET A 1 -19.36 -0.41 23.86
CA MET A 1 -19.79 -1.81 23.64
C MET A 1 -20.58 -2.25 24.86
N ALA A 2 -21.63 -3.04 24.69
CA ALA A 2 -22.40 -3.57 25.81
C ALA A 2 -21.55 -4.57 26.61
N SER A 3 -21.68 -4.56 27.93
CA SER A 3 -21.06 -5.60 28.76
C SER A 3 -21.80 -6.93 28.60
N SER A 4 -21.14 -8.04 28.95
CA SER A 4 -21.76 -9.38 28.93
C SER A 4 -23.08 -9.44 29.71
N ALA A 5 -23.17 -8.68 30.82
CA ALA A 5 -24.37 -8.55 31.64
C ALA A 5 -25.52 -7.78 30.97
N GLN A 6 -25.23 -6.85 30.06
CA GLN A 6 -26.24 -6.03 29.37
C GLN A 6 -26.76 -6.70 28.09
N LEU A 7 -25.99 -7.61 27.51
CA LEU A 7 -26.27 -8.19 26.21
C LEU A 7 -27.60 -8.99 26.14
N PRO A 8 -28.01 -9.77 27.17
CA PRO A 8 -29.30 -10.45 27.16
C PRO A 8 -30.48 -9.48 27.10
N ALA A 9 -30.42 -8.37 27.85
CA ALA A 9 -31.45 -7.36 27.85
C ALA A 9 -31.55 -6.65 26.49
N ILE A 10 -30.42 -6.46 25.78
CA ILE A 10 -30.41 -5.90 24.43
C ILE A 10 -31.04 -6.89 23.43
N LEU A 11 -30.70 -8.18 23.52
CA LEU A 11 -31.29 -9.20 22.65
C LEU A 11 -32.81 -9.28 22.83
N GLN A 12 -33.30 -9.24 24.07
CA GLN A 12 -34.74 -9.19 24.34
C GLN A 12 -35.41 -7.98 23.69
N LYS A 13 -34.81 -6.78 23.82
CA LYS A 13 -35.33 -5.58 23.14
C LYS A 13 -35.31 -5.71 21.62
N CYS A 14 -34.31 -6.37 21.05
CA CYS A 14 -34.27 -6.65 19.61
C CYS A 14 -35.42 -7.58 19.17
N GLU A 15 -35.80 -8.55 19.99
CA GLU A 15 -36.96 -9.41 19.74
C GLU A 15 -38.27 -8.62 19.82
N GLU A 16 -38.49 -7.89 20.91
CA GLU A 16 -39.68 -7.04 21.09
C GLU A 16 -39.86 -6.06 19.92
N HIS A 17 -38.78 -5.37 19.53
CA HIS A 17 -38.78 -4.45 18.40
C HIS A 17 -39.09 -5.14 17.06
N SER A 18 -38.59 -6.36 16.86
CA SER A 18 -38.88 -7.12 15.64
C SER A 18 -40.37 -7.46 15.53
N TYR A 19 -41.01 -7.86 16.65
CA TYR A 19 -42.43 -8.15 16.69
C TYR A 19 -43.28 -6.90 16.46
N GLN A 20 -42.89 -5.77 17.05
CA GLN A 20 -43.59 -4.49 16.87
C GLN A 20 -43.59 -4.01 15.41
N LEU A 21 -42.52 -4.25 14.66
CA LEU A 21 -42.37 -3.81 13.27
C LEU A 21 -42.67 -4.89 12.23
N GLY A 22 -43.09 -6.09 12.64
CA GLY A 22 -43.52 -7.15 11.73
C GLY A 22 -42.39 -7.81 10.91
N TYR A 23 -41.16 -7.84 11.43
CA TYR A 23 -40.07 -8.62 10.83
C TYR A 23 -39.46 -9.58 11.85
N ARG A 24 -38.61 -10.51 11.39
CA ARG A 24 -37.81 -11.37 12.29
C ARG A 24 -36.34 -11.33 11.93
N TRP A 25 -35.50 -11.30 12.96
CA TRP A 25 -34.08 -11.60 12.80
C TRP A 25 -33.91 -13.07 12.40
N ASN A 26 -32.86 -13.38 11.64
CA ASN A 26 -32.49 -14.76 11.35
C ASN A 26 -31.34 -15.18 12.31
N PRO A 27 -31.60 -15.99 13.35
CA PRO A 27 -30.56 -16.38 14.31
C PRO A 27 -29.34 -17.05 13.66
N ALA A 28 -29.52 -17.75 12.54
CA ALA A 28 -28.40 -18.40 11.82
C ALA A 28 -27.43 -17.42 11.16
N LYS A 29 -27.84 -16.15 10.98
CA LYS A 29 -26.98 -15.05 10.50
C LYS A 29 -26.49 -14.14 11.63
N CYS A 30 -26.91 -14.40 12.86
CA CYS A 30 -26.50 -13.66 14.05
C CYS A 30 -25.35 -14.38 14.75
N THR A 31 -24.43 -13.63 15.33
CA THR A 31 -23.36 -14.17 16.17
C THR A 31 -23.06 -13.23 17.31
N ILE A 32 -22.54 -13.77 18.40
CA ILE A 32 -22.04 -12.99 19.51
C ILE A 32 -20.53 -12.89 19.42
N LEU A 33 -20.06 -11.65 19.36
CA LEU A 33 -18.66 -11.30 19.23
C LEU A 33 -18.10 -11.03 20.63
N ALA A 34 -17.66 -12.09 21.30
CA ALA A 34 -17.23 -12.07 22.69
C ALA A 34 -15.79 -12.59 22.83
N PRO A 35 -15.03 -12.12 23.83
CA PRO A 35 -13.71 -12.66 24.10
C PRO A 35 -13.80 -14.11 24.62
N PRO A 36 -12.70 -14.89 24.55
CA PRO A 36 -12.70 -16.29 24.95
C PRO A 36 -13.07 -16.53 26.41
N GLU A 37 -12.87 -15.53 27.27
CA GLU A 37 -13.20 -15.60 28.69
C GLU A 37 -14.71 -15.59 28.98
N ASP A 38 -15.53 -15.18 28.00
CA ASP A 38 -16.97 -15.11 28.16
C ASP A 38 -17.61 -16.51 28.03
N THR A 39 -18.01 -17.07 29.17
CA THR A 39 -18.69 -18.38 29.23
C THR A 39 -20.20 -18.29 29.07
N GLN A 40 -20.79 -17.09 29.05
CA GLN A 40 -22.23 -16.92 29.01
C GLN A 40 -22.83 -17.41 27.67
N SER A 41 -24.04 -17.97 27.74
CA SER A 41 -24.85 -18.33 26.57
C SER A 41 -25.85 -17.22 26.27
N TYR A 42 -26.00 -16.92 24.99
CA TYR A 42 -26.91 -15.89 24.51
C TYR A 42 -27.90 -16.49 23.52
N THR A 43 -29.15 -16.07 23.62
CA THR A 43 -30.25 -16.60 22.80
C THR A 43 -30.99 -15.48 22.09
N LEU A 44 -31.52 -15.80 20.90
CA LEU A 44 -32.46 -14.97 20.17
C LEU A 44 -33.62 -15.86 19.70
N TYR A 45 -34.85 -15.55 20.11
CA TYR A 45 -36.04 -16.38 19.93
C TYR A 45 -35.83 -17.82 20.42
N ASN A 46 -35.29 -17.97 21.62
CA ASN A 46 -34.89 -19.27 22.21
C ASN A 46 -33.85 -20.07 21.41
N THR A 47 -33.24 -19.48 20.38
CA THR A 47 -32.16 -20.11 19.61
C THR A 47 -30.82 -19.63 20.15
N ILE A 48 -29.94 -20.55 20.56
CA ILE A 48 -28.60 -20.21 21.03
C ILE A 48 -27.79 -19.64 19.88
N LEU A 49 -27.21 -18.46 20.09
CA LEU A 49 -26.36 -17.80 19.09
C LEU A 49 -24.92 -18.32 19.17
N PRO A 50 -24.26 -18.57 18.03
CA PRO A 50 -22.85 -18.96 18.01
C PRO A 50 -21.98 -17.81 18.52
N LYS A 51 -20.97 -18.13 19.34
CA LYS A 51 -19.93 -17.20 19.76
C LYS A 51 -18.73 -17.28 18.81
N GLN A 52 -18.22 -16.13 18.39
CA GLN A 52 -17.04 -16.05 17.52
C GLN A 52 -16.06 -15.00 18.02
N ASN A 53 -14.77 -15.24 17.78
CA ASN A 53 -13.67 -14.31 18.10
C ASN A 53 -13.39 -13.31 16.96
N SER A 54 -14.09 -13.45 15.83
CA SER A 54 -14.07 -12.53 14.70
C SER A 54 -15.37 -12.68 13.91
N PHE A 55 -15.88 -11.59 13.36
CA PHE A 55 -17.04 -11.62 12.46
C PHE A 55 -16.85 -10.64 11.30
N PRO A 56 -17.04 -11.06 10.04
CA PRO A 56 -16.95 -10.18 8.88
C PRO A 56 -18.23 -9.33 8.74
N TYR A 57 -18.11 -8.02 8.95
CA TYR A 57 -19.17 -7.05 8.64
C TYR A 57 -18.84 -6.33 7.33
N LEU A 58 -19.68 -6.50 6.30
CA LEU A 58 -19.42 -6.01 4.93
C LEU A 58 -18.06 -6.50 4.38
N GLY A 59 -17.61 -7.69 4.78
CA GLY A 59 -16.29 -8.22 4.39
C GLY A 59 -15.11 -7.66 5.18
N ILE A 60 -15.35 -6.83 6.21
CA ILE A 60 -14.33 -6.34 7.13
C ILE A 60 -14.43 -7.13 8.44
N PRO A 61 -13.44 -7.96 8.80
CA PRO A 61 -13.48 -8.75 10.02
C PRO A 61 -13.23 -7.88 11.25
N ILE A 62 -14.13 -8.00 12.22
CA ILE A 62 -14.15 -7.27 13.49
C ILE A 62 -13.95 -8.28 14.60
N ARG A 63 -13.04 -7.99 15.55
CA ARG A 63 -12.79 -8.81 16.75
C ARG A 63 -13.47 -8.21 17.99
N PRO A 64 -13.56 -8.96 19.12
CA PRO A 64 -14.09 -8.43 20.37
C PRO A 64 -13.43 -7.11 20.75
N GLY A 65 -14.19 -6.18 21.33
CA GLY A 65 -13.72 -4.81 21.58
C GLY A 65 -13.93 -3.83 20.40
N GLY A 66 -14.44 -4.30 19.25
CA GLY A 66 -14.82 -3.43 18.12
C GLY A 66 -13.62 -3.04 17.25
N TYR A 67 -12.51 -3.74 17.43
CA TYR A 67 -11.29 -3.53 16.67
C TYR A 67 -11.31 -4.33 15.36
N LEU A 68 -10.58 -3.85 14.35
CA LEU A 68 -10.41 -4.58 13.10
C LEU A 68 -9.44 -5.76 13.27
N HIS A 69 -9.86 -6.94 12.83
CA HIS A 69 -9.01 -8.13 12.78
C HIS A 69 -8.11 -8.09 11.54
N THR A 70 -7.08 -7.24 11.58
CA THR A 70 -6.25 -6.87 10.41
C THR A 70 -5.61 -8.07 9.70
N GLN A 71 -5.18 -9.10 10.43
CA GLN A 71 -4.56 -10.28 9.83
C GLN A 71 -5.55 -11.08 8.97
N GLU A 72 -6.78 -11.23 9.46
CA GLU A 72 -7.83 -11.94 8.75
C GLU A 72 -8.33 -11.12 7.55
N LEU A 73 -8.39 -9.79 7.68
CA LEU A 73 -8.70 -8.91 6.56
C LEU A 73 -7.69 -9.09 5.43
N ILE A 74 -6.39 -9.08 5.76
CA ILE A 74 -5.32 -9.26 4.77
C ILE A 74 -5.44 -10.64 4.12
N GLN A 75 -5.61 -11.71 4.91
CA GLN A 75 -5.72 -13.05 4.37
C GLN A 75 -6.96 -13.23 3.48
N GLY A 76 -8.10 -12.68 3.90
CA GLY A 76 -9.34 -12.69 3.11
C GLY A 76 -9.19 -11.95 1.79
N ASN A 77 -8.56 -10.77 1.80
CA ASN A 77 -8.26 -10.01 0.59
C ASN A 77 -7.33 -10.78 -0.35
N VAL A 78 -6.28 -11.41 0.18
CA VAL A 78 -5.35 -12.24 -0.60
C VAL A 78 -6.08 -13.42 -1.23
N ASN A 79 -6.85 -14.18 -0.47
CA ASN A 79 -7.58 -15.35 -0.97
C ASN A 79 -8.58 -14.95 -2.05
N LYS A 80 -9.31 -13.85 -1.86
CA LYS A 80 -10.28 -13.34 -2.85
C LYS A 80 -9.59 -12.88 -4.13
N ALA A 81 -8.47 -12.19 -4.00
CA ALA A 81 -7.66 -11.73 -5.13
C ALA A 81 -7.08 -12.90 -5.92
N LEU A 82 -6.53 -13.92 -5.24
CA LEU A 82 -6.02 -15.14 -5.88
C LEU A 82 -7.13 -15.85 -6.65
N LYS A 83 -8.29 -16.09 -6.01
CA LYS A 83 -9.45 -16.70 -6.69
C LYS A 83 -9.85 -15.92 -7.95
N THR A 84 -9.92 -14.60 -7.87
CA THR A 84 -10.25 -13.75 -9.02
C THR A 84 -9.17 -13.82 -10.10
N MET A 85 -7.89 -13.86 -9.72
CA MET A 85 -6.79 -14.03 -10.66
C MET A 85 -6.84 -15.38 -11.38
N ASP A 86 -7.18 -16.45 -10.66
CA ASP A 86 -7.34 -17.79 -11.24
C ASP A 86 -8.53 -17.84 -12.20
N GLU A 87 -9.66 -17.24 -11.83
CA GLU A 87 -10.84 -17.08 -12.71
C GLU A 87 -10.49 -16.28 -13.98
N MET A 88 -9.72 -15.20 -13.83
CA MET A 88 -9.22 -14.41 -14.95
C MET A 88 -8.27 -15.21 -15.85
N ALA A 89 -7.39 -16.02 -15.27
CA ALA A 89 -6.50 -16.87 -16.03
C ALA A 89 -7.27 -17.94 -16.83
N MET A 90 -8.34 -18.51 -16.25
CA MET A 90 -9.21 -19.47 -16.94
C MET A 90 -9.91 -18.90 -18.18
N ILE A 91 -10.25 -17.61 -18.18
CA ILE A 91 -10.84 -16.93 -19.35
C ILE A 91 -9.79 -16.36 -20.32
N GLY A 92 -8.53 -16.75 -20.16
CA GLY A 92 -7.42 -16.32 -21.01
C GLY A 92 -6.79 -14.99 -20.63
N VAL A 93 -7.24 -14.28 -19.58
CA VAL A 93 -6.63 -13.01 -19.16
C VAL A 93 -5.31 -13.26 -18.42
N ASN A 94 -4.33 -13.73 -19.17
CA ASN A 94 -2.98 -14.03 -18.75
C ASN A 94 -1.97 -13.45 -19.78
N PRO A 95 -0.68 -13.32 -19.43
CA PRO A 95 0.31 -12.74 -20.34
C PRO A 95 0.65 -13.60 -21.58
N ALA A 96 0.19 -14.84 -21.64
CA ALA A 96 0.43 -15.75 -22.77
C ALA A 96 -0.63 -15.57 -23.86
N ASP A 97 -1.90 -15.39 -23.48
CA ASP A 97 -3.02 -15.30 -24.42
C ASP A 97 -3.45 -13.86 -24.71
N PHE A 98 -3.34 -12.96 -23.72
CA PHE A 98 -3.69 -11.54 -23.88
C PHE A 98 -2.43 -10.68 -23.99
N ASP A 99 -2.56 -9.57 -24.73
CA ASP A 99 -1.52 -8.55 -24.76
C ASP A 99 -1.16 -8.09 -23.33
N ARG A 100 0.14 -7.93 -23.09
CA ARG A 100 0.67 -7.65 -21.76
C ARG A 100 0.11 -6.35 -21.17
N LEU A 101 -0.16 -5.33 -22.00
CA LEU A 101 -0.75 -4.09 -21.52
C LEU A 101 -2.19 -4.30 -21.07
N LEU A 102 -2.94 -5.12 -21.81
CA LEU A 102 -4.33 -5.44 -21.51
C LEU A 102 -4.44 -6.28 -20.23
N SER A 103 -3.61 -7.32 -20.09
CA SER A 103 -3.52 -8.14 -18.87
C SER A 103 -3.20 -7.30 -17.64
N VAL A 104 -2.25 -6.36 -17.75
CA VAL A 104 -1.94 -5.42 -16.67
C VAL A 104 -3.14 -4.53 -16.34
N ARG A 105 -3.86 -4.01 -17.34
CA ARG A 105 -5.05 -3.18 -17.10
C ARG A 105 -6.11 -3.96 -16.33
N PHE A 106 -6.42 -5.18 -16.74
CA PHE A 106 -7.39 -6.01 -16.03
C PHE A 106 -6.99 -6.27 -14.57
N SER A 107 -5.74 -6.67 -14.31
CA SER A 107 -5.26 -6.84 -12.93
C SER A 107 -5.36 -5.56 -12.12
N THR A 108 -5.03 -4.40 -12.71
CA THR A 108 -5.10 -3.11 -12.00
C THR A 108 -6.53 -2.63 -11.70
N GLN A 109 -7.52 -3.01 -12.52
CA GLN A 109 -8.90 -2.56 -12.35
C GLN A 109 -9.75 -3.53 -11.53
N ILE A 110 -9.46 -4.84 -11.59
CA ILE A 110 -10.30 -5.87 -10.97
C ILE A 110 -9.67 -6.41 -9.69
N VAL A 111 -8.40 -6.83 -9.76
CA VAL A 111 -7.72 -7.52 -8.66
C VAL A 111 -7.23 -6.52 -7.61
N ARG A 112 -6.64 -5.40 -8.04
CA ARG A 112 -6.08 -4.40 -7.12
C ARG A 112 -7.10 -3.84 -6.11
N PRO A 113 -8.34 -3.47 -6.49
CA PRO A 113 -9.33 -3.00 -5.51
C PRO A 113 -9.64 -4.02 -4.42
N GLN A 114 -9.54 -5.33 -4.70
CA GLN A 114 -9.76 -6.37 -3.70
C GLN A 114 -8.64 -6.40 -2.66
N PHE A 115 -7.38 -6.23 -3.08
CA PHE A 115 -6.26 -6.07 -2.15
C PHE A 115 -6.40 -4.81 -1.28
N GLU A 116 -6.90 -3.72 -1.86
CA GLU A 116 -7.02 -2.42 -1.20
C GLU A 116 -8.26 -2.30 -0.29
N TYR A 117 -9.23 -3.22 -0.41
CA TYR A 117 -10.48 -3.15 0.32
C TYR A 117 -10.24 -3.23 1.84
N GLY A 118 -10.84 -2.31 2.60
CA GLY A 118 -10.66 -2.23 4.05
C GLY A 118 -9.28 -1.71 4.51
N LEU A 119 -8.28 -1.60 3.63
CA LEU A 119 -6.94 -1.14 4.03
C LEU A 119 -6.89 0.33 4.44
N ALA A 120 -7.81 1.16 3.93
CA ALA A 120 -7.87 2.58 4.27
C ALA A 120 -8.31 2.83 5.73
N ILE A 121 -9.01 1.86 6.33
CA ILE A 121 -9.49 1.93 7.73
C ILE A 121 -8.65 1.04 8.66
N SER A 122 -7.97 0.02 8.13
CA SER A 122 -6.92 -0.68 8.88
C SER A 122 -5.73 0.26 9.04
N GLY A 123 -5.32 0.58 10.27
CA GLY A 123 -4.26 1.56 10.52
C GLY A 123 -3.05 1.40 9.60
N SER A 124 -2.59 2.51 9.01
CA SER A 124 -1.51 2.50 8.02
C SER A 124 -0.19 2.03 8.63
N ARG A 125 0.30 0.86 8.21
CA ARG A 125 1.67 0.43 8.51
C ARG A 125 2.67 1.29 7.73
N SER A 126 3.85 1.53 8.30
CA SER A 126 4.93 2.28 7.63
C SER A 126 5.33 1.64 6.29
N SER A 127 5.37 0.31 6.22
CA SER A 127 5.67 -0.45 5.01
C SER A 127 4.66 -0.23 3.88
N THR A 128 3.37 -0.06 4.19
CA THR A 128 2.36 0.23 3.17
C THR A 128 2.59 1.59 2.52
N GLN A 129 2.96 2.61 3.31
CA GLN A 129 3.29 3.93 2.77
C GLN A 129 4.56 3.90 1.93
N VAL A 130 5.57 3.15 2.36
CA VAL A 130 6.78 2.93 1.56
C VAL A 130 6.44 2.23 0.25
N MET A 131 5.64 1.17 0.28
CA MET A 131 5.24 0.45 -0.94
C MET A 131 4.49 1.36 -1.92
N LEU A 132 3.51 2.12 -1.43
CA LEU A 132 2.79 3.12 -2.22
C LEU A 132 3.76 4.12 -2.87
N HIS A 133 4.76 4.59 -2.12
CA HIS A 133 5.79 5.49 -2.63
C HIS A 133 6.68 4.86 -3.70
N LEU A 134 7.23 3.67 -3.46
CA LEU A 134 8.08 2.95 -4.41
C LEU A 134 7.39 2.77 -5.77
N VAL A 135 6.08 2.56 -5.73
CA VAL A 135 5.23 2.29 -6.89
C VAL A 135 4.64 3.60 -7.50
N ASN A 136 4.96 4.76 -6.91
CA ASN A 136 4.39 6.08 -7.24
C ASN A 136 2.85 6.08 -7.26
N GLN A 137 2.26 5.44 -6.27
CA GLN A 137 0.80 5.34 -6.11
C GLN A 137 0.33 6.22 -4.95
N PRO A 138 -0.62 7.14 -5.21
CA PRO A 138 -1.27 7.88 -4.13
C PRO A 138 -2.14 6.97 -3.25
N SER A 139 -2.25 7.32 -1.96
CA SER A 139 -3.20 6.68 -1.04
C SER A 139 -4.64 6.76 -1.56
N MET A 140 -5.53 5.88 -1.06
CA MET A 140 -6.95 5.93 -1.42
C MET A 140 -7.59 7.29 -1.15
N LYS A 141 -7.24 7.93 -0.02
CA LYS A 141 -7.67 9.30 0.30
C LYS A 141 -7.26 10.30 -0.79
N ASN A 142 -5.99 10.26 -1.21
CA ASN A 142 -5.49 11.17 -2.24
C ASN A 142 -6.10 10.86 -3.61
N ARG A 143 -6.36 9.58 -3.92
CA ARG A 143 -7.08 9.18 -5.15
C ARG A 143 -8.50 9.72 -5.18
N VAL A 144 -9.21 9.72 -4.05
CA VAL A 144 -10.53 10.35 -3.92
C VAL A 144 -10.42 11.84 -4.22
N HIS A 145 -9.45 12.56 -3.63
CA HIS A 145 -9.26 13.99 -3.94
C HIS A 145 -9.02 14.24 -5.44
N ILE A 146 -8.20 13.41 -6.11
CA ILE A 146 -7.95 13.49 -7.55
C ILE A 146 -9.23 13.22 -8.35
N LEU A 147 -10.01 12.22 -7.98
CA LEU A 147 -11.27 11.89 -8.65
C LEU A 147 -12.32 13.00 -8.48
N GLN A 148 -12.46 13.54 -7.27
CA GLN A 148 -13.33 14.69 -6.99
C GLN A 148 -12.95 15.88 -7.87
N ALA A 149 -11.66 16.24 -7.89
CA ALA A 149 -11.19 17.38 -8.69
C ALA A 149 -11.37 17.15 -10.20
N LYS A 150 -11.12 15.93 -10.71
CA LYS A 150 -11.41 15.56 -12.12
C LYS A 150 -12.89 15.64 -12.45
N PHE A 151 -13.75 15.17 -11.56
CA PHE A 151 -15.19 15.19 -11.74
C PHE A 151 -15.69 16.63 -11.83
N ILE A 152 -15.25 17.50 -10.93
CA ILE A 152 -15.62 18.91 -10.98
C ILE A 152 -15.05 19.58 -12.23
N LEU A 153 -13.77 19.36 -12.56
CA LEU A 153 -13.19 19.91 -13.79
C LEU A 153 -13.98 19.49 -15.03
N ARG A 154 -14.39 18.21 -15.13
CA ARG A 154 -15.20 17.74 -16.24
C ARG A 154 -16.57 18.42 -16.25
N SER A 155 -17.20 18.57 -15.09
CA SER A 155 -18.52 19.19 -14.98
C SER A 155 -18.57 20.65 -15.43
N LEU A 156 -17.48 21.40 -15.25
CA LEU A 156 -17.36 22.79 -15.68
C LEU A 156 -17.15 22.95 -17.18
N ASN A 157 -16.61 21.92 -17.82
CA ASN A 157 -16.30 21.89 -19.25
C ASN A 157 -17.32 21.06 -20.04
N LEU A 158 -18.49 20.76 -19.46
CA LEU A 158 -19.57 20.10 -20.17
C LEU A 158 -20.28 21.14 -21.07
N PRO A 159 -20.73 20.73 -22.27
CA PRO A 159 -21.61 21.55 -23.09
C PRO A 159 -22.87 22.01 -22.35
N ASP A 160 -23.34 23.22 -22.66
CA ASP A 160 -24.47 23.88 -21.99
C ASP A 160 -25.82 23.16 -22.18
N ASP A 161 -25.94 22.34 -23.22
CA ASP A 161 -27.12 21.54 -23.54
C ASP A 161 -27.26 20.26 -22.68
N THR A 162 -26.25 19.89 -21.91
CA THR A 162 -26.34 18.72 -21.04
C THR A 162 -27.33 18.93 -19.88
N LEU A 163 -28.04 17.87 -19.49
CA LEU A 163 -28.90 17.93 -18.28
C LEU A 163 -28.09 18.38 -17.05
N PHE A 164 -26.82 17.94 -16.97
CA PHE A 164 -25.95 18.27 -15.87
C PHE A 164 -25.59 19.76 -15.80
N SER A 165 -25.25 20.41 -16.93
CA SER A 165 -24.95 21.86 -16.97
C SER A 165 -26.18 22.69 -16.56
N ARG A 166 -27.39 22.29 -17.00
CA ARG A 166 -28.65 22.95 -16.63
C ARG A 166 -28.99 22.81 -15.14
N LEU A 167 -28.68 21.65 -14.54
CA LEU A 167 -28.91 21.40 -13.11
C LEU A 167 -27.79 21.97 -12.21
N LEU A 168 -26.63 22.32 -12.77
CA LEU A 168 -25.46 22.77 -12.02
C LEU A 168 -25.73 24.01 -11.13
N PRO A 169 -26.47 25.05 -11.57
CA PRO A 169 -26.82 26.18 -10.71
C PRO A 169 -27.61 25.74 -9.47
N TYR A 170 -28.58 24.84 -9.64
CA TYR A 170 -29.39 24.30 -8.55
C TYR A 170 -28.55 23.45 -7.58
N LEU A 171 -27.70 22.57 -8.11
CA LEU A 171 -26.80 21.73 -7.30
C LEU A 171 -25.80 22.53 -6.47
N ARG A 172 -25.43 23.74 -6.92
CA ARG A 172 -24.53 24.64 -6.19
C ARG A 172 -25.20 25.38 -5.04
N THR A 173 -26.52 25.47 -5.02
CA THR A 173 -27.24 26.15 -3.93
C THR A 173 -27.13 25.37 -2.64
N SER A 174 -26.95 26.07 -1.51
CA SER A 174 -26.88 25.50 -0.17
C SER A 174 -28.15 24.74 0.24
N ALA A 175 -29.28 25.05 -0.40
CA ALA A 175 -30.58 24.41 -0.15
C ALA A 175 -30.74 23.03 -0.82
N SER A 176 -29.85 22.65 -1.74
CA SER A 176 -30.06 21.47 -2.60
C SER A 176 -29.83 20.10 -1.91
N HIS A 177 -29.52 20.07 -0.61
CA HIS A 177 -29.01 18.89 0.12
C HIS A 177 -27.89 18.14 -0.64
N SER A 178 -27.30 18.76 -1.65
CA SER A 178 -26.48 18.06 -2.62
C SER A 178 -25.09 17.82 -2.05
N HIS A 179 -24.47 16.74 -2.51
CA HIS A 179 -23.09 16.44 -2.17
C HIS A 179 -22.08 17.35 -2.89
N TRP A 180 -22.53 18.37 -3.63
CA TRP A 180 -21.68 19.27 -4.39
C TRP A 180 -20.65 20.00 -3.51
N TYR A 181 -21.10 20.53 -2.36
CA TYR A 181 -20.21 21.18 -1.39
C TYR A 181 -19.15 20.21 -0.83
N LYS A 182 -19.49 18.93 -0.66
CA LYS A 182 -18.52 17.90 -0.22
C LYS A 182 -17.48 17.58 -1.30
N LEU A 183 -17.83 17.74 -2.58
CA LEU A 183 -16.89 17.58 -3.69
C LEU A 183 -15.91 18.76 -3.76
N THR A 184 -16.42 19.99 -3.62
CA THR A 184 -15.62 21.22 -3.73
C THR A 184 -14.75 21.51 -2.50
N SER A 185 -15.01 20.88 -1.35
CA SER A 185 -14.20 21.03 -0.14
C SER A 185 -12.83 20.32 -0.20
N SER A 186 -12.62 19.46 -1.21
CA SER A 186 -11.36 18.74 -1.42
C SER A 186 -10.15 19.68 -1.42
N PRO A 187 -9.07 19.40 -0.64
CA PRO A 187 -7.88 20.24 -0.60
C PRO A 187 -7.25 20.46 -1.97
N LEU A 188 -7.24 19.42 -2.82
CA LEU A 188 -6.71 19.51 -4.18
C LEU A 188 -7.55 20.45 -5.05
N TRP A 189 -8.87 20.39 -4.94
CA TRP A 189 -9.77 21.27 -5.70
C TRP A 189 -9.62 22.72 -5.26
N ARG A 190 -9.49 23.00 -3.95
CA ARG A 190 -9.24 24.35 -3.45
C ARG A 190 -7.94 24.94 -3.99
N LEU A 191 -6.86 24.17 -4.04
CA LEU A 191 -5.60 24.60 -4.66
C LEU A 191 -5.76 24.89 -6.16
N TYR A 192 -6.60 24.12 -6.83
CA TYR A 192 -6.87 24.26 -8.27
C TYR A 192 -7.73 25.49 -8.59
N CYS A 193 -8.80 25.73 -7.82
CA CYS A 193 -9.70 26.89 -8.00
C CYS A 193 -9.07 28.24 -7.66
N ASN A 194 -8.02 28.26 -6.85
CA ASN A 194 -7.31 29.51 -6.53
C ASN A 194 -6.47 30.04 -7.71
N GLN A 195 -6.42 29.30 -8.83
CA GLN A 195 -5.80 29.75 -10.08
C GLN A 195 -6.85 30.25 -11.06
N ASP A 196 -6.43 31.10 -11.99
CA ASP A 196 -7.31 31.73 -12.97
C ASP A 196 -8.09 30.69 -13.80
N ILE A 197 -9.42 30.78 -13.74
CA ILE A 197 -10.33 29.74 -14.25
C ILE A 197 -10.26 29.62 -15.78
N GLU A 198 -9.87 30.69 -16.47
CA GLU A 198 -9.80 30.78 -17.93
C GLU A 198 -8.63 29.98 -18.55
N HIS A 199 -7.61 29.61 -17.76
CA HIS A 199 -6.43 28.85 -18.23
C HIS A 199 -6.41 27.39 -17.75
N LEU A 200 -7.54 26.87 -17.25
CA LEU A 200 -7.68 25.55 -16.65
C LEU A 200 -7.67 24.41 -17.69
N ASN A 201 -6.48 24.09 -18.21
CA ASN A 201 -6.30 22.96 -19.11
C ASN A 201 -5.87 21.67 -18.36
N ARG A 202 -5.96 20.53 -19.06
CA ARG A 202 -5.59 19.20 -18.54
C ARG A 202 -4.12 19.12 -18.10
N GLN A 203 -3.23 19.93 -18.67
CA GLN A 203 -1.81 19.95 -18.36
C GLN A 203 -1.54 20.68 -17.04
N THR A 204 -2.18 21.83 -16.82
CA THR A 204 -2.18 22.58 -15.56
C THR A 204 -2.66 21.70 -14.41
N PHE A 205 -3.77 20.96 -14.61
CA PHE A 205 -4.25 19.98 -13.62
C PHE A 205 -3.22 18.92 -13.27
N ARG A 206 -2.50 18.38 -14.25
CA ARG A 206 -1.44 17.37 -14.01
C ARG A 206 -0.28 17.95 -13.19
N ILE A 207 0.11 19.19 -13.45
CA ILE A 207 1.19 19.87 -12.72
C ILE A 207 0.78 20.11 -11.26
N ILE A 208 -0.42 20.66 -11.04
CA ILE A 208 -0.95 20.93 -9.69
C ILE A 208 -1.12 19.63 -8.91
N CYS A 209 -1.69 18.60 -9.53
CA CYS A 209 -1.83 17.29 -8.89
C CYS A 209 -0.48 16.71 -8.47
N ARG A 210 0.55 16.84 -9.32
CA ARG A 210 1.89 16.35 -9.01
C ARG A 210 2.46 17.09 -7.81
N LYS A 211 2.43 18.43 -7.84
CA LYS A 211 2.90 19.27 -6.73
C LYS A 211 2.18 18.95 -5.42
N TYR A 212 0.86 18.82 -5.47
CA TYR A 212 0.04 18.44 -4.31
C TYR A 212 0.46 17.09 -3.69
N LEU A 213 0.75 16.09 -4.53
CA LEU A 213 1.20 14.79 -4.06
C LEU A 213 2.62 14.84 -3.49
N GLU A 214 3.52 15.62 -4.09
CA GLU A 214 4.88 15.87 -3.60
C GLU A 214 4.86 16.58 -2.23
N ASP A 215 4.04 17.62 -2.08
CA ASP A 215 3.89 18.36 -0.82
C ASP A 215 3.37 17.44 0.30
N LEU A 216 2.37 16.61 0.00
CA LEU A 216 1.86 15.62 0.96
C LEU A 216 2.91 14.57 1.33
N PHE A 217 3.72 14.14 0.37
CA PHE A 217 4.81 13.20 0.62
C PHE A 217 5.85 13.81 1.56
N ASN A 218 6.29 15.03 1.29
CA ASN A 218 7.25 15.77 2.12
C ASN A 218 6.72 15.97 3.54
N GLN A 219 5.45 16.38 3.68
CA GLN A 219 4.79 16.49 4.99
C GLN A 219 4.75 15.15 5.73
N ASN A 220 4.52 14.04 5.02
CA ASN A 220 4.52 12.71 5.63
C ASN A 220 5.92 12.25 6.04
N CYS A 221 6.98 12.64 5.33
CA CYS A 221 8.37 12.33 5.70
C CYS A 221 8.82 13.06 6.97
N GLN A 222 8.31 14.26 7.22
CA GLN A 222 8.62 15.05 8.41
C GLN A 222 7.91 14.54 9.69
N ARG A 223 6.96 13.62 9.57
CA ARG A 223 6.26 13.07 10.74
C ARG A 223 7.15 12.08 11.48
N ALA A 224 7.27 12.21 12.80
CA ALA A 224 8.14 11.37 13.64
C ALA A 224 7.92 9.84 13.53
N ARG A 225 6.78 9.39 12.98
CA ARG A 225 6.41 7.96 12.84
C ARG A 225 6.84 7.32 11.51
N THR A 226 7.51 8.03 10.60
CA THR A 226 7.77 7.56 9.22
C THR A 226 9.26 7.45 8.88
N LYS A 227 10.12 7.00 9.81
CA LYS A 227 11.57 6.80 9.60
C LYS A 227 11.94 6.03 8.32
N LEU A 228 11.12 5.05 7.92
CA LEU A 228 11.34 4.29 6.67
C LEU A 228 10.97 5.10 5.43
N LEU A 229 9.96 5.97 5.51
CA LEU A 229 9.55 6.82 4.40
C LEU A 229 10.57 7.94 4.17
N SER A 230 11.13 8.50 5.24
CA SER A 230 12.21 9.50 5.17
C SER A 230 13.52 8.93 4.61
N ALA A 231 13.70 7.61 4.67
CA ALA A 231 14.84 6.90 4.07
C ALA A 231 14.60 6.52 2.59
N CYS A 232 13.48 6.94 2.00
CA CYS A 232 13.21 6.81 0.58
C CYS A 232 13.52 8.11 -0.15
N ARG A 233 13.74 8.00 -1.47
CA ARG A 233 13.90 9.16 -2.37
C ARG A 233 12.79 10.18 -2.22
N SER A 234 13.14 11.46 -2.33
CA SER A 234 12.19 12.57 -2.37
C SER A 234 11.40 12.68 -3.68
N GLN A 235 11.87 12.03 -4.76
CA GLN A 235 11.27 12.18 -6.09
C GLN A 235 10.03 11.31 -6.28
N SER A 236 8.93 11.90 -6.78
CA SER A 236 7.66 11.21 -7.11
C SER A 236 7.73 10.45 -8.45
N THR A 237 8.55 9.41 -8.49
CA THR A 237 8.70 8.50 -9.64
C THR A 237 8.71 7.04 -9.18
N ILE A 238 8.40 6.12 -10.09
CA ILE A 238 8.53 4.68 -9.80
C ILE A 238 9.99 4.39 -9.43
N ASP A 239 10.21 3.79 -8.27
CA ASP A 239 11.55 3.53 -7.75
C ASP A 239 12.32 2.60 -8.71
N PRO A 240 13.59 2.93 -9.03
CA PRO A 240 14.43 2.14 -9.93
C PRO A 240 14.52 0.66 -9.58
N ILE A 241 14.46 0.30 -8.29
CA ILE A 241 14.54 -1.11 -7.87
C ILE A 241 13.44 -1.99 -8.49
N LEU A 242 12.30 -1.38 -8.88
CA LEU A 242 11.17 -2.11 -9.45
C LEU A 242 11.33 -2.42 -10.93
N TRP A 243 12.16 -1.68 -11.67
CA TRP A 243 12.29 -1.83 -13.12
C TRP A 243 13.72 -2.06 -13.61
N LEU A 244 14.74 -1.83 -12.78
CA LEU A 244 16.12 -2.13 -13.13
C LEU A 244 16.30 -3.65 -13.35
N PRO A 245 17.18 -4.05 -14.30
CA PRO A 245 17.41 -5.45 -14.60
C PRO A 245 18.18 -6.10 -13.45
N MET A 246 17.54 -7.08 -12.82
CA MET A 246 18.05 -7.89 -11.72
C MET A 246 17.26 -9.19 -11.67
N THR A 247 17.76 -10.20 -10.95
CA THR A 247 17.05 -11.45 -10.72
C THR A 247 15.82 -11.22 -9.83
N SER A 248 14.89 -12.19 -9.81
CA SER A 248 13.72 -12.12 -8.92
C SER A 248 14.12 -12.10 -7.45
N VAL A 249 15.17 -12.85 -7.09
CA VAL A 249 15.72 -12.94 -5.74
C VAL A 249 16.32 -11.59 -5.31
N GLU A 250 17.19 -11.00 -6.13
CA GLU A 250 17.78 -9.67 -5.88
C GLU A 250 16.69 -8.61 -5.69
N ARG A 251 15.68 -8.61 -6.56
CA ARG A 251 14.57 -7.66 -6.45
C ARG A 251 13.81 -7.84 -5.13
N SER A 252 13.50 -9.07 -4.78
CA SER A 252 12.82 -9.40 -3.51
C SER A 252 13.63 -8.89 -2.31
N GLN A 253 14.94 -9.13 -2.30
CA GLN A 253 15.84 -8.69 -1.22
C GLN A 253 15.88 -7.16 -1.08
N VAL A 254 16.08 -6.44 -2.19
CA VAL A 254 16.16 -4.97 -2.18
C VAL A 254 14.82 -4.34 -1.77
N VAL A 255 13.70 -4.89 -2.27
CA VAL A 255 12.36 -4.42 -1.89
C VAL A 255 12.09 -4.70 -0.41
N ARG A 256 12.42 -5.88 0.11
CA ARG A 256 12.31 -6.21 1.54
C ARG A 256 13.11 -5.23 2.40
N TRP A 257 14.35 -4.93 2.00
CA TRP A 257 15.18 -3.93 2.69
C TRP A 257 14.50 -2.55 2.73
N ARG A 258 13.94 -2.07 1.62
CA ARG A 258 13.20 -0.78 1.60
C ARG A 258 11.98 -0.78 2.50
N LEU A 259 11.23 -1.88 2.54
CA LEU A 259 10.06 -2.02 3.39
C LEU A 259 10.40 -2.13 4.89
N GLY A 260 11.70 -2.15 5.24
CA GLY A 260 12.16 -2.40 6.60
C GLY A 260 11.94 -3.85 7.05
N TRP A 261 11.71 -4.76 6.10
CA TRP A 261 11.46 -6.16 6.35
C TRP A 261 12.77 -6.91 6.33
N LEU A 262 13.19 -7.37 7.51
CA LEU A 262 14.22 -8.39 7.60
C LEU A 262 13.64 -9.75 7.19
N PRO A 263 14.48 -10.68 6.73
CA PRO A 263 14.01 -12.01 6.36
C PRO A 263 13.24 -12.64 7.53
N GLY A 264 12.22 -13.45 7.24
CA GLY A 264 11.35 -14.11 8.22
C GLY A 264 10.46 -13.24 9.12
N GLY A 265 10.50 -11.91 9.03
CA GLY A 265 9.48 -10.99 9.57
C GLY A 265 9.40 -10.87 11.11
N VAL A 266 10.10 -11.73 11.84
CA VAL A 266 10.20 -11.72 13.31
C VAL A 266 11.68 -11.60 13.69
N PRO A 267 12.06 -10.69 14.60
CA PRO A 267 13.42 -10.63 15.09
C PRO A 267 13.86 -11.98 15.63
N LYS A 268 15.04 -12.46 15.21
CA LYS A 268 15.69 -13.66 15.74
C LYS A 268 17.07 -13.31 16.26
N PRO A 269 17.63 -14.09 17.21
CA PRO A 269 19.03 -13.96 17.58
C PRO A 269 19.95 -14.06 16.36
N CYS A 270 20.99 -13.25 16.31
CA CYS A 270 21.99 -13.33 15.25
C CYS A 270 22.82 -14.61 15.38
N ILE A 271 23.09 -15.28 14.27
CA ILE A 271 23.95 -16.49 14.22
C ILE A 271 25.36 -16.20 14.77
N TYR A 272 25.92 -15.03 14.45
CA TYR A 272 27.25 -14.63 14.93
C TYR A 272 27.24 -14.01 16.33
N HIS A 273 26.11 -13.43 16.74
CA HIS A 273 25.96 -12.75 18.02
C HIS A 273 24.67 -13.20 18.71
N PRO A 274 24.67 -14.36 19.40
CA PRO A 274 23.46 -14.95 19.96
C PRO A 274 22.75 -14.06 21.00
N THR A 275 23.47 -13.11 21.60
CA THR A 275 22.94 -12.14 22.57
C THR A 275 22.20 -10.98 21.91
N ASP A 276 22.43 -10.74 20.62
CA ASP A 276 21.86 -9.62 19.88
C ASP A 276 20.73 -10.10 18.96
N MET A 277 19.60 -9.38 18.98
CA MET A 277 18.54 -9.60 18.01
C MET A 277 18.92 -9.01 16.65
N LEU A 278 18.67 -9.77 15.58
CA LEU A 278 18.86 -9.34 14.20
C LEU A 278 17.80 -8.28 13.84
N ILE A 279 18.15 -7.02 14.12
CA ILE A 279 17.45 -5.81 13.68
C ILE A 279 18.31 -5.05 12.67
N ARG A 280 17.75 -4.04 11.99
CA ARG A 280 18.44 -3.35 10.87
C ARG A 280 19.77 -2.73 11.29
N SER A 281 19.83 -2.06 12.44
CA SER A 281 21.07 -1.49 12.98
C SER A 281 22.11 -2.56 13.31
N HIS A 282 21.68 -3.69 13.88
CA HIS A 282 22.56 -4.83 14.12
C HIS A 282 23.06 -5.40 12.79
N ALA A 283 22.21 -5.59 11.79
CA ALA A 283 22.62 -6.08 10.47
C ALA A 283 23.68 -5.19 9.81
N ILE A 284 23.53 -3.85 9.92
CA ILE A 284 24.50 -2.87 9.39
C ILE A 284 25.87 -3.05 10.04
N ARG A 285 25.91 -3.20 11.37
CA ARG A 285 27.14 -3.44 12.13
C ARG A 285 27.73 -4.84 11.86
N CYS A 286 26.91 -5.87 11.94
CA CYS A 286 27.29 -7.29 11.85
C CYS A 286 27.84 -7.64 10.46
N LEU A 287 27.30 -7.04 9.39
CA LEU A 287 27.77 -7.26 8.02
C LEU A 287 28.82 -6.22 7.57
N HIS A 288 29.30 -5.37 8.48
CA HIS A 288 30.27 -4.30 8.20
C HIS A 288 29.89 -3.45 6.98
N MET A 289 28.61 -3.07 6.87
CA MET A 289 28.07 -2.46 5.64
C MET A 289 28.79 -1.16 5.27
N HIS A 290 29.17 -0.31 6.23
CA HIS A 290 29.91 0.93 5.99
C HIS A 290 31.24 0.69 5.27
N GLN A 291 32.04 -0.26 5.77
CA GLN A 291 33.35 -0.58 5.21
C GLN A 291 33.19 -1.17 3.80
N ARG A 292 32.27 -2.13 3.63
CA ARG A 292 32.06 -2.81 2.35
C ARG A 292 31.51 -1.88 1.28
N LEU A 293 30.63 -0.97 1.67
CA LEU A 293 30.00 -0.01 0.76
C LEU A 293 30.82 1.29 0.59
N GLN A 294 31.96 1.42 1.27
CA GLN A 294 32.80 2.63 1.27
C GLN A 294 32.03 3.88 1.69
N MET A 295 31.22 3.76 2.73
CA MET A 295 30.35 4.81 3.26
C MET A 295 30.80 5.29 4.64
N PRO A 296 30.70 6.59 4.97
CA PRO A 296 31.09 7.11 6.27
C PRO A 296 30.18 6.59 7.38
N SER A 297 30.75 6.30 8.56
CA SER A 297 30.02 5.83 9.74
C SER A 297 28.96 6.82 10.27
N THR A 298 28.98 8.07 9.80
CA THR A 298 27.98 9.10 10.10
C THR A 298 26.63 8.82 9.44
N GLU A 299 26.61 8.07 8.33
CA GLU A 299 25.38 7.69 7.65
C GLU A 299 24.74 6.48 8.36
N PRO A 300 23.59 6.61 9.03
CA PRO A 300 23.01 5.53 9.82
C PRO A 300 22.54 4.34 8.98
N ASP A 301 22.19 4.54 7.69
CA ASP A 301 21.74 3.48 6.78
C ASP A 301 22.45 3.59 5.41
N PRO A 302 23.69 3.09 5.31
CA PRO A 302 24.50 3.24 4.10
C PRO A 302 23.86 2.55 2.88
N LEU A 303 23.12 1.47 3.10
CA LEU A 303 22.47 0.74 2.03
C LEU A 303 21.27 1.52 1.46
N SER A 304 20.38 2.07 2.30
CA SER A 304 19.27 2.90 1.80
C SER A 304 19.77 4.16 1.09
N PHE A 305 20.81 4.79 1.63
CA PHE A 305 21.42 5.96 1.03
C PHE A 305 21.91 5.66 -0.39
N LEU A 306 22.63 4.56 -0.60
CA LEU A 306 23.09 4.16 -1.93
C LEU A 306 21.92 3.82 -2.85
N LEU A 307 20.92 3.09 -2.36
CA LEU A 307 19.73 2.76 -3.15
C LEU A 307 18.99 4.03 -3.63
N ASP A 308 19.07 5.16 -2.94
CA ASP A 308 18.52 6.45 -3.38
C ASP A 308 19.32 7.11 -4.52
N LYS A 309 20.56 6.66 -4.77
CA LYS A 309 21.43 7.14 -5.85
C LYS A 309 21.32 6.34 -7.15
N LEU A 310 20.53 5.26 -7.22
CA LEU A 310 20.30 4.52 -8.49
C LEU A 310 19.70 5.45 -9.56
N PRO A 311 19.95 5.20 -10.86
CA PRO A 311 19.42 6.03 -11.94
C PRO A 311 17.88 6.01 -11.99
N THR A 312 17.25 7.19 -12.05
CA THR A 312 15.78 7.34 -12.11
C THR A 312 15.23 7.34 -13.53
N LYS A 313 16.08 7.56 -14.53
CA LYS A 313 15.69 7.55 -15.94
C LYS A 313 16.11 6.21 -16.56
N ARG A 314 15.20 5.58 -17.31
CA ARG A 314 15.59 4.51 -18.22
C ARG A 314 16.57 5.09 -19.25
N LYS A 315 17.56 4.30 -19.67
CA LYS A 315 18.41 4.65 -20.81
C LYS A 315 17.48 4.92 -22.00
N ASN A 316 17.35 6.20 -22.37
CA ASN A 316 16.75 6.56 -23.64
C ASN A 316 17.84 6.35 -24.69
N SER A 317 17.61 5.47 -25.65
CA SER A 317 18.52 5.19 -26.77
C SER A 317 18.92 6.42 -27.60
N ALA A 318 18.25 7.57 -27.38
CA ALA A 318 18.47 8.82 -28.10
C ALA A 318 19.39 9.85 -27.39
N LEU A 319 19.79 9.65 -26.13
CA LEU A 319 20.61 10.65 -25.40
C LEU A 319 21.92 10.04 -24.93
N LYS A 320 22.95 10.19 -25.77
CA LYS A 320 24.36 9.91 -25.48
C LYS A 320 24.92 11.00 -24.55
N HIS A 321 24.59 10.97 -23.27
CA HIS A 321 25.40 11.67 -22.27
C HIS A 321 25.71 10.76 -21.08
N PRO A 322 26.99 10.46 -20.81
CA PRO A 322 27.39 9.68 -19.66
C PRO A 322 27.42 10.60 -18.45
N SER A 323 26.35 10.65 -17.66
CA SER A 323 26.54 11.10 -16.28
C SER A 323 27.30 9.99 -15.55
N SER A 324 28.59 10.22 -15.30
CA SER A 324 29.61 9.67 -14.37
C SER A 324 29.32 8.50 -13.40
N THR A 325 28.13 7.91 -13.36
CA THR A 325 27.71 6.83 -12.46
C THR A 325 27.99 5.38 -12.91
N PRO A 326 28.44 5.03 -14.14
CA PRO A 326 28.60 3.61 -14.50
C PRO A 326 29.64 2.87 -13.64
N LEU A 327 30.80 3.48 -13.39
CA LEU A 327 31.95 2.79 -12.79
C LEU A 327 31.72 2.46 -11.30
N ALA A 328 31.21 3.40 -10.51
CA ALA A 328 30.92 3.17 -9.10
C ALA A 328 29.88 2.04 -8.90
N TRP A 329 28.84 2.00 -9.74
CA TRP A 329 27.81 0.96 -9.64
C TRP A 329 28.29 -0.43 -10.06
N THR A 330 29.32 -0.54 -10.90
CA THR A 330 29.92 -1.85 -11.24
C THR A 330 30.53 -2.55 -10.03
N VAL A 331 31.02 -1.79 -9.04
CA VAL A 331 31.62 -2.31 -7.79
C VAL A 331 30.60 -2.35 -6.65
N CYS A 332 29.81 -1.28 -6.50
CA CYS A 332 28.86 -1.16 -5.40
C CYS A 332 27.69 -2.14 -5.52
N TRP A 333 27.16 -2.39 -6.72
CA TRP A 333 25.95 -3.21 -6.86
C TRP A 333 26.16 -4.70 -6.52
N PRO A 334 27.23 -5.38 -6.99
CA PRO A 334 27.54 -6.74 -6.53
C PRO A 334 27.71 -6.81 -5.01
N THR A 335 28.36 -5.80 -4.42
CA THR A 335 28.52 -5.71 -2.96
C THR A 335 27.19 -5.60 -2.22
N ILE A 336 26.25 -4.79 -2.74
CA ILE A 336 24.89 -4.70 -2.19
C ILE A 336 24.18 -6.07 -2.26
N CYS A 337 24.24 -6.73 -3.42
CA CYS A 337 23.61 -8.03 -3.60
C CYS A 337 24.21 -9.09 -2.65
N GLN A 338 25.53 -9.08 -2.48
CA GLN A 338 26.25 -9.96 -1.56
C GLN A 338 25.85 -9.70 -0.10
N ILE A 339 25.79 -8.44 0.34
CA ILE A 339 25.32 -8.07 1.69
C ILE A 339 23.89 -8.58 1.93
N LEU A 340 22.99 -8.38 0.97
CA LEU A 340 21.60 -8.81 1.08
C LEU A 340 21.44 -10.33 1.08
N PHE A 341 22.30 -11.04 0.33
CA PHE A 341 22.38 -12.49 0.34
C PHE A 341 22.87 -13.03 1.68
N GLU A 342 23.92 -12.46 2.25
CA GLU A 342 24.43 -12.81 3.59
C GLU A 342 23.42 -12.48 4.70
N LEU A 343 22.63 -11.42 4.52
CA LEU A 343 21.54 -11.10 5.44
C LEU A 343 20.46 -12.18 5.47
N ASP A 344 20.10 -12.74 4.31
CA ASP A 344 19.20 -13.89 4.23
C ASP A 344 19.79 -15.11 4.93
N TYR A 345 21.10 -15.37 4.76
CA TYR A 345 21.80 -16.43 5.49
C TYR A 345 21.76 -16.24 7.01
N LEU A 346 22.08 -15.03 7.50
CA LEU A 346 22.05 -14.68 8.92
C LEU A 346 20.70 -14.94 9.58
N HIS A 347 19.61 -14.89 8.82
CA HIS A 347 18.28 -15.10 9.35
C HIS A 347 17.81 -16.56 9.27
N HIS A 348 18.22 -17.29 8.22
CA HIS A 348 17.70 -18.63 7.93
C HIS A 348 18.64 -19.76 8.36
N GLY A 349 19.94 -19.49 8.55
CA GLY A 349 20.95 -20.50 8.90
C GLY A 349 21.15 -21.56 7.82
N LYS A 350 20.63 -21.34 6.61
CA LYS A 350 20.75 -22.25 5.47
C LYS A 350 21.67 -21.63 4.44
N ILE A 351 22.79 -22.29 4.15
CA ILE A 351 23.67 -21.94 3.04
C ILE A 351 22.96 -22.38 1.75
N PRO A 352 22.69 -21.48 0.79
CA PRO A 352 22.19 -21.91 -0.52
C PRO A 352 23.22 -22.82 -1.20
N SER A 353 22.76 -23.92 -1.80
CA SER A 353 23.63 -24.94 -2.40
C SER A 353 24.57 -24.40 -3.50
N GLU A 354 24.22 -23.26 -4.10
CA GLU A 354 25.06 -22.51 -5.04
C GLU A 354 24.98 -21.01 -4.74
N ILE A 355 26.12 -20.31 -4.78
CA ILE A 355 26.16 -18.86 -4.73
C ILE A 355 25.82 -18.35 -6.14
N PRO A 356 24.68 -17.64 -6.35
CA PRO A 356 24.34 -17.14 -7.66
C PRO A 356 25.38 -16.13 -8.14
N SER A 357 25.48 -15.89 -9.45
CA SER A 357 26.21 -14.73 -9.95
C SER A 357 25.46 -13.44 -9.55
N LEU A 358 25.81 -12.86 -8.41
CA LEU A 358 25.09 -11.73 -7.82
C LEU A 358 25.42 -10.41 -8.54
N GLY A 359 24.39 -9.64 -8.86
CA GLY A 359 24.48 -8.30 -9.42
C GLY A 359 24.85 -8.22 -10.91
N THR A 360 25.19 -9.33 -11.56
CA THR A 360 25.70 -9.36 -12.94
C THR A 360 24.74 -8.76 -13.96
N LYS A 361 23.43 -8.99 -13.81
CA LYS A 361 22.41 -8.46 -14.73
C LYS A 361 22.39 -6.93 -14.78
N LEU A 362 22.51 -6.28 -13.63
CA LEU A 362 22.50 -4.82 -13.57
C LEU A 362 23.82 -4.24 -14.06
N VAL A 363 24.95 -4.84 -13.66
CA VAL A 363 26.29 -4.43 -14.12
C VAL A 363 26.40 -4.53 -15.64
N ASN A 364 25.94 -5.64 -16.24
CA ASN A 364 25.90 -5.80 -17.69
C ASN A 364 25.00 -4.75 -18.36
N TRP A 365 23.89 -4.39 -17.73
CA TRP A 365 23.03 -3.32 -18.25
C TRP A 365 23.68 -1.95 -18.20
N PHE A 366 24.50 -1.66 -17.18
CA PHE A 366 25.32 -0.45 -17.16
C PHE A 366 26.35 -0.45 -18.29
N GLY A 367 27.02 -1.58 -18.53
CA GLY A 367 28.07 -1.74 -19.54
C GLY A 367 27.60 -1.80 -21.01
N LYS A 368 26.34 -2.15 -21.27
CA LYS A 368 25.75 -2.05 -22.63
C LYS A 368 25.65 -0.57 -23.03
N THR A 369 26.60 -0.13 -23.85
CA THR A 369 26.63 1.19 -24.52
C THR A 369 25.72 1.19 -25.73
#